data_AF-A0A8J4SXG6-F1
#
_entry.id   AF-A0A8J4SXG6-F1
#
_cell.length_a   1.000
_cell.length_b   1.000
_cell.length_c   1.000
_cell.angle_alpha   90.00
_cell.angle_beta   90.00
_cell.angle_gamma   90.00
#
_symmetry.space_group_name_H-M   'P 1'
#
loop_
_entity.id
_entity.type
_entity.pdbx_description
1 polymer ?
#
loop_
_entity_poly.entity_id
_entity_poly.type
_entity_poly.pdbx_seq_one_letter_code
_entity_poly.pdbx_strand_id
1 'polypeptide(L)'
;MKTENLESIAKNSSHRARGSWQPTKARDDREAIEGHQRSLDRRNRRAYREILFTTSGAGEFISGVILFDETIRQKTRDGRTFVKALEEQGIIPGIKVDEGAKAMANFSGEKITEGLDGLRERLAEYRQWEHGSRNGGR
;
A
#
# COMPACT_ATOMS: atom_id res chain seq x y z
N MET A 1 3.47 -24.26 -0.31
CA MET A 1 2.43 -23.22 -0.33
C MET A 1 1.12 -23.92 -0.64
N LYS A 2 0.12 -23.88 0.25
CA LYS A 2 -1.20 -24.42 -0.08
C LYS A 2 -1.93 -23.37 -0.92
N THR A 3 -2.40 -23.77 -2.09
CA THR A 3 -3.20 -22.96 -3.03
C THR A 3 -4.46 -22.37 -2.39
N GLU A 4 -4.94 -23.00 -1.31
CA GLU A 4 -6.08 -22.61 -0.48
C GLU A 4 -6.03 -21.15 0.06
N ASN A 5 -4.86 -20.52 0.16
CA ASN A 5 -4.71 -19.17 0.74
C ASN A 5 -4.89 -18.02 -0.28
N LEU A 6 -4.50 -18.20 -1.55
CA LEU A 6 -4.58 -17.09 -2.52
C LEU A 6 -6.00 -16.90 -3.06
N GLU A 7 -6.73 -17.99 -3.29
CA GLU A 7 -8.10 -17.91 -3.79
C GLU A 7 -9.03 -17.22 -2.79
N SER A 8 -8.84 -17.45 -1.49
CA SER A 8 -9.65 -16.82 -0.45
C SER A 8 -9.36 -15.32 -0.35
N ILE A 9 -8.09 -14.91 -0.43
CA ILE A 9 -7.69 -13.49 -0.50
C ILE A 9 -8.30 -12.83 -1.75
N ALA A 10 -8.20 -13.47 -2.91
CA ALA A 10 -8.77 -12.96 -4.15
C ALA A 10 -10.29 -12.76 -4.04
N LYS A 11 -11.02 -13.76 -3.51
CA LYS A 11 -12.49 -13.69 -3.30
C LYS A 11 -12.89 -12.61 -2.28
N ASN A 12 -12.08 -12.40 -1.24
CA ASN A 12 -12.34 -11.35 -0.25
C ASN A 12 -12.07 -9.95 -0.79
N SER A 13 -11.01 -9.79 -1.60
CA SER A 13 -10.66 -8.51 -2.22
C SER A 13 -11.67 -8.05 -3.28
N SER A 14 -12.41 -8.98 -3.88
CA SER A 14 -13.37 -8.74 -4.99
C SER A 14 -14.84 -8.83 -4.57
N HIS A 15 -15.13 -8.75 -3.26
CA HIS A 15 -16.50 -8.85 -2.76
C HIS A 15 -17.39 -7.71 -3.30
N ARG A 16 -18.62 -8.05 -3.70
CA ARG A 16 -19.54 -7.22 -4.51
C ARG A 16 -19.92 -5.84 -3.96
N ALA A 17 -19.59 -5.55 -2.69
CA ALA A 17 -19.86 -4.29 -2.00
C ALA A 17 -18.60 -3.54 -1.55
N ARG A 18 -17.39 -4.08 -1.82
CA ARG A 18 -16.12 -3.53 -1.34
C ARG A 18 -15.06 -3.48 -2.45
N GLY A 19 -14.50 -2.30 -2.68
CA GLY A 19 -13.49 -2.08 -3.73
C GLY A 19 -12.06 -2.12 -3.22
N SER A 20 -11.10 -2.35 -4.13
CA SER A 20 -9.68 -2.10 -3.86
C SER A 20 -9.33 -0.65 -4.15
N TRP A 21 -8.54 -0.04 -3.26
CA TRP A 21 -8.12 1.35 -3.38
C TRP A 21 -6.60 1.50 -3.37
N GLN A 22 -6.07 2.47 -4.12
CA GLN A 22 -4.62 2.72 -4.28
C GLN A 22 -4.27 4.20 -4.07
N PRO A 23 -4.30 4.73 -2.85
CA PRO A 23 -4.05 6.16 -2.61
C PRO A 23 -2.57 6.55 -2.53
N THR A 24 -1.64 5.61 -2.68
CA THR A 24 -0.28 5.79 -2.17
C THR A 24 0.74 6.24 -3.20
N LYS A 25 0.34 6.69 -4.39
CA LYS A 25 1.34 7.25 -5.30
C LYS A 25 1.74 8.63 -4.78
N ALA A 26 3.04 8.93 -4.84
CA ALA A 26 3.55 10.25 -4.52
C ALA A 26 2.90 11.37 -5.38
N ARG A 27 2.38 11.04 -6.57
CA ARG A 27 1.61 11.97 -7.40
C ARG A 27 0.22 12.25 -6.83
N ASP A 28 -0.46 11.24 -6.31
CA ASP A 28 -1.80 11.37 -5.73
C ASP A 28 -1.73 12.17 -4.42
N ASP A 29 -0.70 11.93 -3.61
CA ASP A 29 -0.39 12.75 -2.44
C ASP A 29 -0.11 14.23 -2.84
N ARG A 30 0.55 14.45 -3.99
CA ARG A 30 0.92 15.81 -4.44
C ARG A 30 -0.30 16.64 -4.77
N GLU A 31 -1.16 16.13 -5.63
CA GLU A 31 -2.37 16.85 -6.07
C GLU A 31 -3.29 17.15 -4.87
N ALA A 32 -3.44 16.20 -3.94
CA ALA A 32 -4.25 16.39 -2.73
C ALA A 32 -3.66 17.42 -1.74
N ILE A 33 -2.34 17.41 -1.54
CA ILE A 33 -1.65 18.29 -0.57
C ILE A 33 -1.46 19.72 -1.13
N GLU A 34 -1.14 19.85 -2.41
CA GLU A 34 -0.99 21.15 -3.09
C GLU A 34 -2.32 21.92 -3.12
N GLY A 35 -3.44 21.23 -3.36
CA GLY A 35 -4.78 21.84 -3.32
C GLY A 35 -5.15 22.47 -1.97
N HIS A 36 -4.47 22.06 -0.89
CA HIS A 36 -4.66 22.61 0.47
C HIS A 36 -3.54 23.57 0.89
N GLN A 37 -2.71 24.04 -0.06
CA GLN A 37 -1.61 24.98 0.19
C GLN A 37 -0.62 24.51 1.28
N ARG A 38 -0.39 23.18 1.40
CA ARG A 38 0.59 22.60 2.35
C ARG A 38 1.87 22.18 1.63
N SER A 39 2.99 22.14 2.36
CA SER A 39 4.29 21.67 1.85
C SER A 39 4.26 20.17 1.50
N LEU A 40 4.92 19.78 0.40
CA LEU A 40 5.02 18.39 -0.05
C LEU A 40 6.09 17.56 0.68
N ASP A 41 6.33 17.85 1.95
CA ASP A 41 7.34 17.13 2.72
C ASP A 41 6.85 15.73 3.14
N ARG A 42 7.80 14.91 3.60
CA ARG A 42 7.54 13.53 4.05
C ARG A 42 6.51 13.44 5.17
N ARG A 43 6.45 14.43 6.06
CA ARG A 43 5.55 14.44 7.21
C ARG A 43 4.11 14.64 6.75
N ASN A 44 3.87 15.54 5.80
CA ASN A 44 2.54 15.79 5.27
C ASN A 44 2.02 14.60 4.45
N ARG A 45 2.86 13.96 3.62
CA ARG A 45 2.45 12.72 2.91
C ARG A 45 2.09 11.60 3.88
N ARG A 46 2.88 11.41 4.94
CA ARG A 46 2.58 10.42 5.98
C ARG A 46 1.27 10.74 6.71
N ALA A 47 1.07 12.00 7.11
CA ALA A 47 -0.13 12.43 7.83
C ALA A 47 -1.39 12.28 6.98
N TYR A 48 -1.30 12.59 5.68
CA TYR A 48 -2.39 12.37 4.74
C TYR A 48 -2.78 10.89 4.67
N ARG A 49 -1.81 9.99 4.45
CA ARG A 49 -2.05 8.53 4.44
C ARG A 49 -2.60 8.02 5.77
N GLU A 50 -2.15 8.58 6.90
CA GLU A 50 -2.68 8.22 8.21
C GLU A 50 -4.18 8.56 8.32
N ILE A 51 -4.61 9.74 7.87
CA ILE A 51 -6.04 10.08 7.82
C ILE A 51 -6.80 9.06 6.99
N LEU A 52 -6.30 8.74 5.80
CA LEU A 52 -6.95 7.81 4.87
C LEU A 52 -7.07 6.40 5.46
N PHE A 53 -6.02 5.91 6.11
CA PHE A 53 -5.98 4.55 6.65
C PHE A 53 -6.61 4.41 8.02
N THR A 54 -6.94 5.51 8.71
CA THR A 54 -7.59 5.48 10.04
C THR A 54 -9.01 6.01 10.03
N THR A 55 -9.58 6.29 8.85
CA THR A 55 -10.97 6.73 8.69
C THR A 55 -11.92 5.62 9.13
N SER A 56 -12.62 5.84 10.24
CA SER A 56 -13.59 4.88 10.79
C SER A 56 -14.66 4.50 9.76
N GLY A 57 -15.00 3.22 9.70
CA GLY A 57 -16.01 2.67 8.77
C GLY A 57 -15.49 2.46 7.34
N ALA A 58 -14.24 2.83 7.02
CA ALA A 58 -13.70 2.63 5.68
C ALA A 58 -13.71 1.15 5.22
N GLY A 59 -13.52 0.21 6.16
CA GLY A 59 -13.53 -1.23 5.88
C GLY A 59 -14.88 -1.80 5.44
N GLU A 60 -15.97 -1.06 5.63
CA GLU A 60 -17.31 -1.40 5.12
C GLU A 60 -17.39 -1.29 3.60
N PHE A 61 -16.56 -0.41 3.01
CA PHE A 61 -16.58 -0.08 1.57
C PHE A 61 -15.27 -0.42 0.85
N ILE A 62 -14.17 -0.57 1.59
CA ILE A 62 -12.85 -0.86 1.05
C ILE A 62 -12.42 -2.24 1.52
N SER A 63 -12.22 -3.16 0.59
CA SER A 63 -11.78 -4.53 0.88
C SER A 63 -10.27 -4.62 0.99
N GLY A 64 -9.54 -3.76 0.30
CA GLY A 64 -8.09 -3.76 0.32
C GLY A 64 -7.46 -2.45 -0.13
N VAL A 65 -6.27 -2.19 0.40
CA VAL A 65 -5.48 -0.99 0.11
C VAL A 65 -4.11 -1.40 -0.38
N ILE A 66 -3.71 -0.94 -1.55
CA ILE A 66 -2.38 -1.22 -2.11
C ILE A 66 -1.42 -0.11 -1.65
N LEU A 67 -0.38 -0.51 -0.94
CA LEU A 67 0.66 0.33 -0.38
C LEU A 67 1.84 0.46 -1.34
N PHE A 68 2.64 1.50 -1.13
CA PHE A 68 3.95 1.68 -1.76
C PHE A 68 5.07 1.23 -0.81
N ASP A 69 6.26 0.94 -1.33
CA ASP A 69 7.42 0.50 -0.51
C ASP A 69 7.77 1.50 0.61
N GLU A 70 7.71 2.80 0.33
CA GLU A 70 7.88 3.82 1.38
C GLU A 70 6.80 3.70 2.46
N THR A 71 5.56 3.43 2.07
CA THR A 71 4.38 3.48 2.96
C THR A 71 4.28 2.25 3.86
N ILE A 72 4.61 1.05 3.37
CA ILE A 72 4.55 -0.18 4.18
C ILE A 72 5.53 -0.13 5.37
N ARG A 73 6.61 0.65 5.23
CA ARG A 73 7.64 0.87 6.27
C ARG A 73 7.31 2.02 7.23
N GLN A 74 6.24 2.77 6.97
CA GLN A 74 5.82 3.91 7.80
C GLN A 74 4.91 3.48 8.94
N LYS A 75 4.83 4.37 9.94
CA LYS A 75 3.99 4.23 11.12
C LYS A 75 3.07 5.44 11.28
N THR A 76 1.92 5.19 11.87
CA THR A 76 1.00 6.19 12.40
C THR A 76 1.65 6.96 13.56
N ARG A 77 1.01 8.03 14.02
CA ARG A 77 1.52 8.85 15.14
C ARG A 77 1.46 8.10 16.46
N ASP A 78 0.53 7.18 16.62
CA ASP A 78 0.41 6.30 17.79
C ASP A 78 1.34 5.07 17.75
N GLY A 79 2.20 4.98 16.74
CA GLY A 79 3.27 3.97 16.66
C GLY A 79 2.89 2.65 15.99
N ARG A 80 1.64 2.47 15.57
CA ARG A 80 1.20 1.32 14.77
C ARG A 80 1.77 1.41 13.34
N THR A 81 1.99 0.26 12.71
CA THR A 81 2.27 0.23 11.26
C THR A 81 0.98 0.54 10.50
N PHE A 82 1.11 1.06 9.28
CA PHE A 82 -0.09 1.24 8.43
C PHE A 82 -0.75 -0.08 8.04
N VAL A 83 0.02 -1.17 7.95
CA VAL A 83 -0.50 -2.54 7.82
C VAL A 83 -1.49 -2.83 8.94
N LYS A 84 -1.07 -2.65 10.21
CA LYS A 84 -1.92 -2.92 11.37
C LYS A 84 -3.16 -2.04 11.41
N ALA A 85 -3.03 -0.76 11.07
CA ALA A 85 -4.17 0.17 11.04
C ALA A 85 -5.26 -0.25 10.03
N LEU A 86 -4.86 -0.83 8.89
CA LEU A 86 -5.78 -1.36 7.88
C LEU A 86 -6.40 -2.70 8.32
N GLU A 87 -5.60 -3.61 8.85
CA GLU A 87 -6.05 -4.92 9.34
C GLU A 87 -7.09 -4.80 10.47
N GLU A 88 -6.90 -3.86 11.40
CA GLU A 88 -7.84 -3.58 12.50
C GLU A 88 -9.23 -3.15 12.00
N GLN A 89 -9.35 -2.68 10.76
CA GLN A 89 -10.60 -2.30 10.12
C GLN A 89 -11.11 -3.38 9.14
N GLY A 90 -10.45 -4.54 9.06
CA GLY A 90 -10.81 -5.61 8.14
C GLY A 90 -10.45 -5.32 6.68
N ILE A 91 -9.53 -4.38 6.44
CA ILE A 91 -9.01 -4.02 5.11
C ILE A 91 -7.74 -4.84 4.84
N ILE A 92 -7.68 -5.50 3.68
CA ILE A 92 -6.53 -6.31 3.26
C ILE A 92 -5.41 -5.40 2.72
N PRO A 93 -4.23 -5.34 3.37
CA PRO A 93 -3.09 -4.60 2.83
C PRO A 93 -2.49 -5.36 1.63
N GLY A 94 -2.28 -4.64 0.52
CA GLY A 94 -1.51 -5.09 -0.63
C GLY A 94 -0.24 -4.25 -0.81
N ILE A 95 0.70 -4.72 -1.63
CA ILE A 95 1.95 -4.00 -1.91
C ILE A 95 2.18 -3.89 -3.43
N LYS A 96 2.49 -2.67 -3.89
CA LYS A 96 2.96 -2.43 -5.25
C LYS A 96 4.42 -2.88 -5.35
N VAL A 97 4.70 -3.83 -6.25
CA VAL A 97 6.02 -4.44 -6.38
C VAL A 97 6.83 -3.92 -7.57
N ASP A 98 6.22 -3.26 -8.54
CA ASP A 98 6.97 -2.59 -9.60
C ASP A 98 7.72 -1.35 -9.08
N GLU A 99 8.85 -1.05 -9.71
CA GLU A 99 9.72 0.08 -9.38
C GLU A 99 9.50 1.28 -10.31
N GLY A 100 8.42 1.24 -11.10
CA GLY A 100 8.03 2.28 -12.04
C GLY A 100 8.35 1.94 -13.49
N ALA A 101 7.90 2.82 -14.38
CA ALA A 101 8.04 2.67 -15.83
C ALA A 101 9.07 3.65 -16.40
N LYS A 102 10.02 3.14 -17.18
CA LYS A 102 11.05 3.92 -17.90
C LYS A 102 10.81 3.87 -19.40
N ALA A 103 11.35 4.85 -20.13
CA ALA A 103 11.30 4.85 -21.58
C ALA A 103 12.04 3.62 -22.13
N MET A 104 11.42 2.94 -23.10
CA MET A 104 12.07 1.81 -23.75
C MET A 104 13.07 2.32 -24.80
N ALA A 105 14.30 1.82 -24.72
CA ALA A 105 15.33 2.18 -25.69
C ALA A 105 14.91 1.74 -27.11
N ASN A 106 15.06 2.61 -28.09
CA ASN A 106 14.70 2.40 -29.50
C ASN A 106 13.20 2.28 -29.83
N PHE A 107 12.30 2.50 -28.86
CA PHE A 107 10.86 2.48 -29.08
C PHE A 107 10.22 3.78 -28.54
N SER A 108 10.12 4.79 -29.41
CA SER A 108 9.60 6.11 -29.04
C SER A 108 8.16 6.03 -28.55
N GLY A 109 7.90 6.58 -27.36
CA GLY A 109 6.58 6.60 -26.74
C GLY A 109 6.25 5.34 -25.94
N GLU A 110 7.02 4.26 -26.07
CA GLU A 110 6.84 3.03 -25.30
C GLU A 110 7.59 3.08 -23.97
N LYS A 111 7.05 2.34 -22.98
CA LYS A 111 7.63 2.24 -21.64
C LYS A 111 7.80 0.80 -21.24
N ILE A 112 8.88 0.52 -20.50
CA ILE A 112 9.13 -0.74 -19.82
C ILE A 112 8.99 -0.53 -18.31
N THR A 113 8.33 -1.48 -17.63
CA THR A 113 8.19 -1.46 -16.18
C THR A 113 9.29 -2.29 -15.53
N GLU A 114 9.98 -1.73 -14.55
CA GLU A 114 11.05 -2.40 -13.80
C GLU A 114 10.54 -2.98 -12.46
N GLY A 115 11.40 -3.75 -11.80
CA GLY A 115 11.15 -4.30 -10.46
C GLY A 115 11.17 -5.82 -10.35
N LEU A 116 11.61 -6.54 -11.39
CA LEU A 116 11.84 -7.99 -11.30
C LEU A 116 13.16 -8.31 -10.58
N ASP A 117 14.15 -7.44 -10.69
CA ASP A 117 15.42 -7.59 -10.00
C ASP A 117 15.21 -7.50 -8.47
N GLY A 118 15.74 -8.47 -7.73
CA GLY A 118 15.57 -8.54 -6.27
C GLY A 118 14.12 -8.75 -5.79
N LEU A 119 13.17 -9.06 -6.70
CA LEU A 119 11.75 -9.19 -6.35
C LEU A 119 11.51 -10.27 -5.29
N ARG A 120 12.24 -11.39 -5.36
CA ARG A 120 12.09 -12.50 -4.41
C ARG A 120 12.41 -12.05 -2.99
N GLU A 121 13.50 -11.33 -2.81
CA GLU A 121 13.99 -10.82 -1.54
C GLU A 121 13.02 -9.78 -0.98
N ARG A 122 12.56 -8.85 -1.84
CA ARG A 122 11.54 -7.85 -1.47
C ARG A 122 10.23 -8.51 -1.05
N LEU A 123 9.75 -9.54 -1.76
CA LEU A 123 8.54 -10.28 -1.38
C LEU A 123 8.69 -10.99 -0.03
N ALA A 124 9.87 -11.57 0.24
CA ALA A 124 10.15 -12.19 1.54
C ALA A 124 10.12 -11.14 2.67
N GLU A 125 10.64 -9.94 2.41
CA GLU A 125 10.58 -8.82 3.35
C GLU A 125 9.16 -8.31 3.55
N TYR A 126 8.41 -8.01 2.49
CA TYR A 126 7.02 -7.50 2.60
C TYR A 126 6.13 -8.45 3.39
N ARG A 127 6.33 -9.76 3.23
CA ARG A 127 5.62 -10.77 4.01
C ARG A 127 5.97 -10.72 5.51
N GLN A 128 7.20 -10.36 5.87
CA GLN A 128 7.55 -10.13 7.28
C GLN A 128 6.84 -8.90 7.83
N TRP A 129 6.61 -7.85 7.04
CA TRP A 129 5.84 -6.69 7.46
C TRP A 129 4.34 -6.99 7.60
N GLU A 130 3.81 -7.91 6.80
CA GLU A 130 2.45 -8.45 6.93
C GLU A 130 2.30 -9.30 8.21
N HIS A 131 3.24 -10.23 8.48
CA HIS A 131 3.14 -11.14 9.62
C HIS A 131 3.75 -10.61 10.92
N GLY A 132 4.67 -9.65 10.85
CA GLY A 132 5.36 -9.02 11.97
C GLY A 132 4.44 -8.19 12.87
N SER A 133 3.23 -7.85 12.39
CA SER A 133 2.15 -7.30 13.21
C SER A 133 1.63 -8.26 14.29
N ARG A 134 2.00 -9.56 14.27
CA ARG A 134 1.68 -10.53 15.32
C ARG A 134 2.73 -10.69 16.42
N ASN A 135 3.95 -10.17 16.25
CA ASN A 135 5.03 -10.28 17.24
C ASN A 135 5.67 -8.90 17.50
N GLY A 136 4.95 -8.04 18.22
CA GLY A 136 5.39 -6.70 18.59
C GLY A 136 5.31 -6.45 20.10
N GLY A 137 5.92 -7.34 20.88
CA GLY A 137 6.23 -7.12 22.30
C GLY A 137 7.72 -7.34 22.52
N ARG A 138 8.48 -6.25 22.57
CA ARG A 138 9.78 -6.13 23.24
C ARG A 138 9.84 -4.73 23.83
#